data_AF-A0A7Z9HED1-F1
#
_entry.id   AF-A0A7Z9HED1-F1
#
_cell.length_a   1.000
_cell.length_b   1.000
_cell.length_c   1.000
_cell.angle_alpha   90.00
_cell.angle_beta   90.00
_cell.angle_gamma   90.00
#
_symmetry.space_group_name_H-M   'P 1'
#
loop_
_entity.id
_entity.type
_entity.pdbx_description
1 polymer ?
#
loop_
_entity_poly.entity_id
_entity_poly.type
_entity_poly.pdbx_seq_one_letter_code
_entity_poly.pdbx_strand_id
1 'polypeptide(L)'
;AADPFALRRTAQGIIQLILGSGISLGLHDLTSEAIRLLDAQQKLGLDRSKLQQELIEFLLQRQRWYMQQRNIRYDLIEAVLQFRPSERAESKALPVEQLQLAEFLGKHLETDIFKRSVEAIVRAANISYKYPKKIAKNMDQSALKLTEEKNFFTALQPILNSDQQARWNPENYLKQLHAIEPVVTRFFEDVMVMDEDPVKCGNRLWLCSQLAEWSGRHLDLRAIVFA
;
A
#
# COMPACT_ATOMS: atom_id res chain seq x y z
N ALA A 1 -26.24 -15.88 -9.91
CA ALA A 1 -27.02 -15.58 -8.68
C ALA A 1 -27.92 -14.38 -8.97
N ALA A 2 -29.20 -14.47 -8.66
CA ALA A 2 -30.13 -13.35 -8.78
C ALA A 2 -29.66 -12.16 -7.92
N ASP A 3 -29.90 -10.94 -8.38
CA ASP A 3 -29.67 -9.67 -7.66
C ASP A 3 -31.04 -9.08 -7.31
N PRO A 4 -31.76 -9.65 -6.32
CA PRO A 4 -33.20 -9.42 -6.12
C PRO A 4 -33.50 -7.97 -5.75
N PHE A 5 -32.54 -7.33 -5.06
CA PHE A 5 -32.60 -5.95 -4.61
C PHE A 5 -31.78 -5.00 -5.48
N ALA A 6 -31.26 -5.46 -6.63
CA ALA A 6 -30.41 -4.70 -7.54
C ALA A 6 -29.13 -4.08 -6.92
N LEU A 7 -28.70 -4.53 -5.73
CA LEU A 7 -27.60 -3.94 -4.97
C LEU A 7 -26.27 -4.02 -5.72
N ARG A 8 -26.02 -5.12 -6.44
CA ARG A 8 -24.79 -5.26 -7.23
C ARG A 8 -24.78 -4.29 -8.39
N ARG A 9 -25.92 -4.12 -9.08
CA ARG A 9 -26.05 -3.14 -10.16
C ARG A 9 -25.87 -1.70 -9.66
N THR A 10 -26.48 -1.35 -8.53
CA THR A 10 -26.33 -0.01 -7.93
C THR A 10 -24.89 0.27 -7.51
N ALA A 11 -24.26 -0.66 -6.79
CA ALA A 11 -22.86 -0.51 -6.37
C ALA A 11 -21.91 -0.44 -7.57
N GLN A 12 -22.20 -1.18 -8.64
CA GLN A 12 -21.44 -1.09 -9.88
C GLN A 12 -21.58 0.29 -10.54
N GLY A 13 -22.79 0.85 -10.55
CA GLY A 13 -23.04 2.21 -11.04
C GLY A 13 -22.30 3.28 -10.25
N ILE A 14 -22.27 3.17 -8.91
CA ILE A 14 -21.49 4.07 -8.03
C ILE A 14 -20.01 4.05 -8.41
N ILE A 15 -19.42 2.84 -8.50
CA ILE A 15 -18.01 2.70 -8.87
C ILE A 15 -17.73 3.21 -10.28
N GLN A 16 -18.62 2.95 -11.25
CA GLN A 16 -18.48 3.47 -12.61
C GLN A 16 -18.55 4.99 -12.66
N LEU A 17 -19.39 5.64 -11.86
CA LEU A 17 -19.44 7.09 -11.76
C LEU A 17 -18.16 7.65 -11.16
N ILE A 18 -17.69 7.07 -10.05
CA ILE A 18 -16.45 7.52 -9.39
C ILE A 18 -15.26 7.38 -10.34
N LEU A 19 -15.06 6.19 -10.90
CA LEU A 19 -13.87 5.88 -11.71
C LEU A 19 -13.97 6.36 -13.16
N GLY A 20 -15.15 6.29 -13.76
CA GLY A 20 -15.39 6.69 -15.14
C GLY A 20 -15.38 8.21 -15.33
N SER A 21 -15.88 8.96 -14.35
CA SER A 21 -15.87 10.42 -14.36
C SER A 21 -14.68 11.04 -13.61
N GLY A 22 -13.79 10.22 -13.03
CA GLY A 22 -12.60 10.69 -12.32
C GLY A 22 -12.90 11.50 -11.05
N ILE A 23 -13.96 11.14 -10.32
CA ILE A 23 -14.37 11.85 -9.11
C ILE A 23 -13.42 11.50 -7.96
N SER A 24 -12.82 12.51 -7.34
CA SER A 24 -12.01 12.38 -6.13
C SER A 24 -12.88 12.16 -4.88
N LEU A 25 -13.45 10.96 -4.75
CA LEU A 25 -14.32 10.58 -3.64
C LEU A 25 -13.87 9.26 -3.02
N GLY A 26 -13.53 9.28 -1.73
CA GLY A 26 -13.15 8.09 -0.97
C GLY A 26 -14.35 7.23 -0.60
N LEU A 27 -14.18 5.90 -0.61
CA LEU A 27 -15.25 4.98 -0.20
C LEU A 27 -15.58 5.11 1.29
N HIS A 28 -14.59 5.45 2.12
CA HIS A 28 -14.80 5.68 3.54
C HIS A 28 -15.73 6.86 3.79
N ASP A 29 -15.43 8.02 3.19
CA ASP A 29 -16.24 9.24 3.33
C ASP A 29 -17.64 9.06 2.75
N LEU A 30 -17.74 8.43 1.57
CA LEU A 30 -19.02 8.10 0.95
C LEU A 30 -19.90 7.23 1.85
N THR A 31 -19.36 6.16 2.42
CA THR A 31 -20.13 5.24 3.27
C THR A 31 -20.45 5.84 4.62
N SER A 32 -19.52 6.62 5.21
CA SER A 32 -19.74 7.35 6.45
C SER A 32 -20.92 8.34 6.32
N GLU A 33 -20.91 9.14 5.25
CA GLU A 33 -21.98 10.11 4.99
C GLU A 33 -23.32 9.43 4.67
N ALA A 34 -23.32 8.33 3.92
CA ALA A 34 -24.51 7.55 3.66
C ALA A 34 -25.14 6.99 4.96
N ILE A 35 -24.32 6.46 5.88
CA ILE A 35 -24.78 5.97 7.18
C ILE A 35 -25.32 7.12 8.03
N ARG A 36 -24.65 8.27 8.05
CA ARG A 36 -25.10 9.47 8.77
C ARG A 36 -26.48 9.94 8.30
N LEU A 37 -26.70 9.98 7.00
CA LEU A 37 -27.99 10.35 6.40
C LEU A 37 -29.09 9.32 6.72
N LEU A 38 -28.76 8.03 6.71
CA LEU A 38 -29.69 6.97 7.07
C LEU A 38 -30.11 7.09 8.54
N ASP A 39 -29.17 7.30 9.46
CA ASP A 39 -29.43 7.47 10.90
C ASP A 39 -30.32 8.69 11.19
N ALA A 40 -30.18 9.77 10.41
CA ALA A 40 -31.03 10.95 10.53
C ALA A 40 -32.49 10.69 10.13
N GLN A 41 -32.73 9.72 9.24
CA GLN A 41 -34.06 9.37 8.76
C GLN A 41 -34.71 8.24 9.56
N GLN A 42 -33.89 7.29 10.04
CA GLN A 42 -34.35 6.08 10.71
C GLN A 42 -33.42 5.74 11.87
N LYS A 43 -33.99 5.56 13.07
CA LYS A 43 -33.22 5.03 14.20
C LYS A 43 -33.05 3.52 14.04
N LEU A 44 -31.93 3.11 13.48
CA LEU A 44 -31.58 1.70 13.33
C LEU A 44 -30.61 1.29 14.46
N GLY A 45 -30.90 0.17 15.11
CA GLY A 45 -30.06 -0.45 16.15
C GLY A 45 -28.86 -1.20 15.57
N LEU A 46 -28.20 -0.64 14.57
CA LEU A 46 -27.10 -1.29 13.83
C LEU A 46 -25.74 -0.91 14.42
N ASP A 47 -24.80 -1.86 14.32
CA ASP A 47 -23.38 -1.58 14.51
C ASP A 47 -22.86 -0.83 13.27
N ARG A 48 -22.62 0.47 13.45
CA ARG A 48 -22.23 1.39 12.38
C ARG A 48 -20.85 1.09 11.82
N SER A 49 -19.92 0.70 12.68
CA SER A 49 -18.55 0.39 12.26
C SER A 49 -18.54 -0.88 11.41
N LYS A 50 -19.26 -1.91 11.86
CA LYS A 50 -19.42 -3.14 11.10
C LYS A 50 -20.12 -2.91 9.76
N LEU A 51 -21.23 -2.15 9.76
CA LEU A 51 -21.96 -1.82 8.53
C LEU A 51 -21.09 -1.07 7.51
N GLN A 52 -20.32 -0.07 7.98
CA GLN A 52 -19.43 0.69 7.12
C GLN A 52 -18.36 -0.21 6.50
N GLN A 53 -17.75 -1.09 7.30
CA GLN A 53 -16.75 -2.04 6.81
C GLN A 53 -17.35 -2.98 5.73
N GLU A 54 -18.52 -3.57 5.99
CA GLU A 54 -19.21 -4.44 5.03
C GLU A 54 -19.55 -3.71 3.72
N LEU A 55 -19.98 -2.44 3.79
CA LEU A 55 -20.24 -1.61 2.61
C LEU A 55 -18.96 -1.31 1.81
N ILE A 56 -17.87 -0.95 2.49
CA ILE A 56 -16.57 -0.69 1.86
C ILE A 56 -16.09 -1.96 1.16
N GLU A 57 -16.12 -3.11 1.84
CA GLU A 57 -15.72 -4.40 1.27
C GLU A 57 -16.57 -4.75 0.03
N PHE A 58 -17.88 -4.49 0.07
CA PHE A 58 -18.79 -4.71 -1.06
C PHE A 58 -18.47 -3.79 -2.25
N LEU A 59 -18.17 -2.51 -2.02
CA LEU A 59 -17.79 -1.56 -3.06
C LEU A 59 -16.40 -1.88 -3.64
N LEU A 60 -15.44 -2.29 -2.81
CA LEU A 60 -14.12 -2.74 -3.26
C LEU A 60 -14.23 -3.95 -4.18
N GLN A 61 -15.18 -4.87 -3.97
CA GLN A 61 -15.43 -5.97 -4.93
C GLN A 61 -15.85 -5.44 -6.31
N ARG A 62 -16.63 -4.37 -6.37
CA ARG A 62 -17.03 -3.73 -7.63
C ARG A 62 -15.89 -2.96 -8.27
N GLN A 63 -15.04 -2.29 -7.49
CA GLN A 63 -13.81 -1.66 -7.97
C GLN A 63 -12.85 -2.69 -8.57
N ARG A 64 -12.63 -3.82 -7.89
CA ARG A 64 -11.89 -5.00 -8.40
C ARG A 64 -12.41 -5.41 -9.77
N TRP A 65 -13.71 -5.63 -9.88
CA TRP A 65 -14.34 -6.03 -11.14
C TRP A 65 -14.15 -4.97 -12.23
N TYR A 66 -14.34 -3.69 -11.90
CA TYR A 66 -14.12 -2.58 -12.84
C TYR A 66 -12.70 -2.57 -13.40
N MET A 67 -11.69 -2.74 -12.53
CA MET A 67 -10.28 -2.80 -12.94
C MET A 67 -9.98 -4.04 -13.81
N GLN A 68 -10.60 -5.19 -13.51
CA GLN A 68 -10.49 -6.39 -14.35
C GLN A 68 -11.08 -6.17 -15.75
N GLN A 69 -12.21 -5.46 -15.88
CA GLN A 69 -12.78 -5.10 -17.19
C GLN A 69 -11.85 -4.20 -18.02
N ARG A 70 -10.91 -3.51 -17.39
CA ARG A 70 -9.85 -2.73 -18.05
C ARG A 70 -8.58 -3.53 -18.32
N ASN A 71 -8.63 -4.85 -18.19
CA ASN A 71 -7.53 -5.76 -18.47
C ASN A 71 -6.28 -5.53 -17.60
N ILE A 72 -6.47 -5.00 -16.38
CA ILE A 72 -5.39 -4.84 -15.39
C ILE A 72 -5.10 -6.21 -14.75
N ARG A 73 -3.81 -6.54 -14.59
CA ARG A 73 -3.33 -7.81 -14.03
C ARG A 73 -3.87 -8.02 -12.60
N TYR A 74 -4.34 -9.23 -12.29
CA TYR A 74 -5.05 -9.50 -11.03
C TYR A 74 -4.23 -9.18 -9.78
N ASP A 75 -2.94 -9.49 -9.80
CA ASP A 75 -2.01 -9.28 -8.70
C ASP A 75 -1.71 -7.79 -8.47
N LEU A 76 -1.66 -6.99 -9.53
CA LEU A 76 -1.57 -5.53 -9.45
C LEU A 76 -2.86 -4.91 -8.90
N ILE A 77 -4.03 -5.47 -9.25
CA ILE A 77 -5.30 -5.08 -8.63
C ILE A 77 -5.26 -5.36 -7.13
N GLU A 78 -4.83 -6.54 -6.71
CA GLU A 78 -4.72 -6.87 -5.30
C GLU A 78 -3.67 -6.01 -4.58
N ALA A 79 -2.53 -5.74 -5.20
CA ALA A 79 -1.49 -4.87 -4.63
C ALA A 79 -2.01 -3.45 -4.35
N VAL A 80 -2.86 -2.91 -5.21
CA VAL A 80 -3.43 -1.55 -5.07
C VAL A 80 -4.64 -1.52 -4.12
N LEU A 81 -5.47 -2.58 -4.11
CA LEU A 81 -6.73 -2.61 -3.36
C LEU A 81 -6.62 -3.26 -1.97
N GLN A 82 -5.73 -4.24 -1.78
CA GLN A 82 -5.44 -4.83 -0.47
C GLN A 82 -4.51 -3.96 0.37
N PHE A 83 -4.35 -2.70 0.01
CA PHE A 83 -3.74 -1.71 0.88
C PHE A 83 -4.45 -1.71 2.24
N ARG A 84 -3.85 -2.41 3.20
CA ARG A 84 -4.16 -2.31 4.61
C ARG A 84 -3.10 -1.37 5.16
N PRO A 85 -3.44 -0.09 5.44
CA PRO A 85 -2.72 0.59 6.48
C PRO A 85 -2.71 -0.34 7.69
N SER A 86 -1.65 -0.32 8.49
CA SER A 86 -1.67 -0.93 9.82
C SER A 86 -3.05 -0.71 10.46
N GLU A 87 -3.57 -1.67 11.22
CA GLU A 87 -4.95 -1.79 11.76
C GLU A 87 -5.57 -0.52 12.40
N ARG A 88 -4.84 0.59 12.45
CA ARG A 88 -5.16 1.90 13.03
C ARG A 88 -5.30 3.04 12.02
N ALA A 89 -4.94 2.89 10.76
CA ALA A 89 -5.10 3.95 9.77
C ALA A 89 -6.24 3.60 8.81
N GLU A 90 -7.25 4.46 8.74
CA GLU A 90 -8.26 4.41 7.69
C GLU A 90 -7.55 4.69 6.35
N SER A 91 -7.74 3.80 5.38
CA SER A 91 -7.19 4.02 4.03
C SER A 91 -7.91 5.21 3.39
N LYS A 92 -7.22 6.35 3.32
CA LYS A 92 -7.65 7.53 2.55
C LYS A 92 -7.41 7.39 1.04
N ALA A 93 -7.04 6.20 0.56
CA ALA A 93 -6.77 5.98 -0.84
C ALA A 93 -8.04 6.23 -1.67
N LEU A 94 -7.95 7.14 -2.64
CA LEU A 94 -9.09 7.38 -3.52
C LEU A 94 -9.15 6.30 -4.60
N PRO A 95 -10.34 5.79 -4.96
CA PRO A 95 -10.49 4.82 -6.04
C PRO A 95 -9.85 5.27 -7.36
N VAL A 96 -9.95 6.57 -7.67
CA VAL A 96 -9.35 7.15 -8.88
C VAL A 96 -7.81 7.11 -8.87
N GLU A 97 -7.18 7.41 -7.72
CA GLU A 97 -5.73 7.34 -7.58
C GLU A 97 -5.22 5.90 -7.67
N GLN A 98 -5.96 4.96 -7.08
CA GLN A 98 -5.70 3.53 -7.17
C GLN A 98 -5.74 3.04 -8.63
N LEU A 99 -6.77 3.43 -9.38
CA LEU A 99 -6.88 3.09 -10.79
C LEU A 99 -5.71 3.67 -11.60
N GLN A 100 -5.39 4.95 -11.42
CA GLN A 100 -4.28 5.61 -12.10
C GLN A 100 -2.94 4.94 -11.82
N LEU A 101 -2.67 4.58 -10.56
CA LEU A 101 -1.46 3.86 -10.17
C LEU A 101 -1.38 2.50 -10.85
N ALA A 102 -2.48 1.74 -10.87
CA ALA A 102 -2.52 0.43 -11.52
C ALA A 102 -2.32 0.53 -13.05
N GLU A 103 -2.99 1.47 -13.72
CA GLU A 103 -2.85 1.67 -15.16
C GLU A 103 -1.43 2.14 -15.53
N PHE A 104 -0.81 2.97 -14.70
CA PHE A 104 0.57 3.43 -14.88
C PHE A 104 1.56 2.28 -14.70
N LEU A 105 1.53 1.61 -13.54
CA LEU A 105 2.47 0.53 -13.23
C LEU A 105 2.30 -0.68 -14.16
N GLY A 106 1.09 -0.93 -14.67
CA GLY A 106 0.82 -1.95 -15.67
C GLY A 106 1.74 -1.88 -16.90
N LYS A 107 2.23 -0.69 -17.24
CA LYS A 107 3.17 -0.46 -18.36
C LYS A 107 4.62 -0.82 -18.02
N HIS A 108 4.95 -1.00 -16.75
CA HIS A 108 6.29 -1.20 -16.24
C HIS A 108 6.52 -2.57 -15.58
N LEU A 109 5.44 -3.34 -15.36
CA LEU A 109 5.46 -4.65 -14.69
C LEU A 109 6.53 -5.61 -15.24
N GLU A 110 6.75 -5.59 -16.55
CA GLU A 110 7.66 -6.53 -17.21
C GLU A 110 9.12 -6.04 -17.29
N THR A 111 9.42 -4.84 -16.80
CA THR A 111 10.80 -4.33 -16.81
C THR A 111 11.64 -4.99 -15.71
N ASP A 112 12.88 -5.34 -16.03
CA ASP A 112 13.79 -6.01 -15.09
C ASP A 112 14.05 -5.17 -13.83
N ILE A 113 14.12 -3.85 -13.98
CA ILE A 113 14.31 -2.94 -12.85
C ILE A 113 13.09 -2.97 -11.91
N PHE A 114 11.86 -3.01 -12.43
CA PHE A 114 10.68 -3.10 -11.60
C PHE A 114 10.63 -4.44 -10.85
N LYS A 115 10.92 -5.56 -11.52
CA LYS A 115 11.00 -6.90 -10.91
C LYS A 115 11.97 -6.90 -9.72
N ARG A 116 13.19 -6.41 -9.92
CA ARG A 116 14.19 -6.28 -8.85
C ARG A 116 13.75 -5.33 -7.73
N SER A 117 13.11 -4.20 -8.06
CA SER A 117 12.58 -3.28 -7.04
C SER A 117 11.55 -3.95 -6.13
N VAL A 118 10.64 -4.75 -6.72
CA VAL A 118 9.65 -5.51 -5.97
C VAL A 118 10.32 -6.54 -5.06
N GLU A 119 11.26 -7.33 -5.58
CA GLU A 119 12.00 -8.33 -4.79
C GLU A 119 12.72 -7.70 -3.59
N ALA A 120 13.41 -6.58 -3.81
CA ALA A 120 14.13 -5.85 -2.77
C ALA A 120 13.21 -5.37 -1.64
N ILE A 121 12.05 -4.81 -1.98
CA ILE A 121 11.08 -4.30 -1.00
C ILE A 121 10.35 -5.45 -0.29
N VAL A 122 9.95 -6.50 -1.01
CA VAL A 122 9.31 -7.67 -0.42
C VAL A 122 10.25 -8.35 0.58
N ARG A 123 11.56 -8.41 0.28
CA ARG A 123 12.57 -8.90 1.22
C ARG A 123 12.63 -8.04 2.49
N ALA A 124 12.65 -6.72 2.35
CA ALA A 124 12.62 -5.77 3.48
C ALA A 124 11.33 -5.89 4.32
N ALA A 125 10.18 -6.04 3.68
CA ALA A 125 8.90 -6.24 4.35
C ALA A 125 8.87 -7.57 5.11
N ASN A 126 9.26 -8.68 4.47
CA ASN A 126 9.21 -10.00 5.07
C ASN A 126 10.13 -10.11 6.31
N ILE A 127 11.35 -9.56 6.25
CA ILE A 127 12.26 -9.63 7.38
C ILE A 127 11.82 -8.74 8.56
N SER A 128 11.29 -7.54 8.29
CA SER A 128 10.80 -6.64 9.33
C SER A 128 9.55 -7.19 10.01
N TYR A 129 8.58 -7.72 9.24
CA TYR A 129 7.36 -8.34 9.78
C TYR A 129 7.61 -9.65 10.52
N LYS A 130 8.69 -10.37 10.21
CA LYS A 130 9.08 -11.58 10.95
C LYS A 130 9.63 -11.28 12.35
N TYR A 131 10.23 -10.10 12.55
CA TYR A 131 10.89 -9.73 13.82
C TYR A 131 10.42 -8.37 14.39
N PRO A 132 9.11 -8.11 14.53
CA PRO A 132 8.60 -6.79 14.89
C PRO A 132 9.05 -6.31 16.27
N LYS A 133 9.27 -7.24 17.22
CA LYS A 133 9.74 -6.93 18.58
C LYS A 133 11.22 -6.54 18.65
N LYS A 134 11.99 -6.77 17.59
CA LYS A 134 13.42 -6.44 17.52
C LYS A 134 13.68 -5.12 16.80
N ILE A 135 12.69 -4.57 16.11
CA ILE A 135 12.80 -3.27 15.42
C ILE A 135 13.11 -2.20 16.47
N ALA A 136 14.16 -1.40 16.22
CA ALA A 136 14.51 -0.29 17.10
C ALA A 136 13.37 0.75 17.12
N LYS A 137 13.01 1.26 18.31
CA LYS A 137 12.00 2.33 18.41
C LYS A 137 12.49 3.64 17.79
N ASN A 138 13.75 3.96 18.05
CA ASN A 138 14.47 5.09 17.47
C ASN A 138 15.78 4.55 16.92
N MET A 139 16.13 4.97 15.71
CA MET A 139 17.36 4.53 15.07
C MET A 139 18.58 5.25 15.67
N ASP A 140 19.58 4.49 16.12
CA ASP A 140 20.86 5.03 16.56
C ASP A 140 21.82 5.15 15.37
N GLN A 141 21.89 6.33 14.76
CA GLN A 141 22.76 6.57 13.60
C GLN A 141 24.24 6.30 13.88
N SER A 142 24.70 6.44 15.13
CA SER A 142 26.11 6.22 15.49
C SER A 142 26.52 4.74 15.38
N ALA A 143 25.53 3.83 15.43
CA ALA A 143 25.70 2.40 15.29
C ALA A 143 25.70 1.91 13.82
N LEU A 144 25.43 2.79 12.83
CA LEU A 144 25.60 2.48 11.41
C LEU A 144 27.10 2.52 11.07
N LYS A 145 27.73 1.36 10.90
CA LYS A 145 29.17 1.24 10.68
C LYS A 145 29.49 0.98 9.21
N LEU A 146 28.71 0.13 8.56
CA LEU A 146 28.93 -0.28 7.19
C LEU A 146 28.50 0.79 6.21
N THR A 147 29.14 0.82 5.04
CA THR A 147 28.83 1.79 3.99
C THR A 147 27.42 1.58 3.45
N GLU A 148 26.99 0.32 3.36
CA GLU A 148 25.71 -0.12 2.82
C GLU A 148 24.54 0.27 3.74
N GLU A 149 24.75 0.21 5.06
CA GLU A 149 23.81 0.71 6.08
C GLU A 149 23.57 2.21 5.92
N LYS A 150 24.67 2.97 5.77
CA LYS A 150 24.63 4.43 5.59
C LYS A 150 23.96 4.79 4.27
N ASN A 151 24.32 4.10 3.19
CA ASN A 151 23.72 4.30 1.87
C ASN A 151 22.21 4.04 1.91
N PHE A 152 21.76 2.96 2.55
CA PHE A 152 20.33 2.67 2.68
C PHE A 152 19.62 3.75 3.51
N PHE A 153 20.21 4.18 4.63
CA PHE A 153 19.64 5.28 5.40
C PHE A 153 19.54 6.59 4.59
N THR A 154 20.56 6.93 3.80
CA THR A 154 20.54 8.09 2.90
C THR A 154 19.47 7.95 1.82
N ALA A 155 19.33 6.78 1.20
CA ALA A 155 18.31 6.51 0.18
C ALA A 155 16.88 6.59 0.73
N LEU A 156 16.70 6.38 2.04
CA LEU A 156 15.43 6.57 2.75
C LEU A 156 15.11 8.04 3.06
N GLN A 157 16.07 8.97 3.02
CA GLN A 157 15.80 10.37 3.39
C GLN A 157 14.69 11.04 2.57
N PRO A 158 14.58 10.86 1.24
CA PRO A 158 13.45 11.39 0.47
C PRO A 158 12.10 10.86 0.95
N ILE A 159 12.07 9.59 1.38
CA ILE A 159 10.88 8.93 1.91
C ILE A 159 10.53 9.49 3.30
N LEU A 160 11.51 9.56 4.20
CA LEU A 160 11.32 10.00 5.58
C LEU A 160 10.95 11.50 5.67
N ASN A 161 11.49 12.32 4.77
CA ASN A 161 11.24 13.77 4.73
C ASN A 161 9.99 14.14 3.91
N SER A 162 9.38 13.19 3.20
CA SER A 162 8.12 13.42 2.51
C SER A 162 6.95 13.51 3.49
N ASP A 163 5.88 14.20 3.09
CA ASP A 163 4.64 14.19 3.84
C ASP A 163 4.14 12.74 3.93
N GLN A 164 4.10 12.21 5.14
CA GLN A 164 3.72 10.82 5.37
C GLN A 164 2.23 10.56 5.07
N GLN A 165 1.42 11.62 5.02
CA GLN A 165 -0.01 11.57 4.68
C GLN A 165 -0.26 11.74 3.18
N ALA A 166 0.68 12.34 2.44
CA ALA A 166 0.54 12.55 1.02
C ALA A 166 0.78 11.26 0.23
N ARG A 167 -0.09 11.00 -0.75
CA ARG A 167 0.15 9.94 -1.74
C ARG A 167 1.12 10.45 -2.80
N TRP A 168 2.09 9.61 -3.14
CA TRP A 168 3.00 9.87 -4.24
C TRP A 168 2.24 9.61 -5.55
N ASN A 169 2.39 10.51 -6.52
CA ASN A 169 1.93 10.22 -7.87
C ASN A 169 2.69 9.00 -8.44
N PRO A 170 2.11 8.29 -9.43
CA PRO A 170 2.69 7.04 -9.94
C PRO A 170 4.14 7.19 -10.45
N GLU A 171 4.46 8.29 -11.12
CA GLU A 171 5.79 8.57 -11.67
C GLU A 171 6.84 8.73 -10.58
N ASN A 172 6.53 9.53 -9.55
CA ASN A 172 7.42 9.75 -8.42
C ASN A 172 7.60 8.47 -7.61
N TYR A 173 6.53 7.69 -7.41
CA TYR A 173 6.61 6.41 -6.72
C TYR A 173 7.54 5.45 -7.46
N LEU A 174 7.36 5.28 -8.77
CA LEU A 174 8.23 4.42 -9.59
C LEU A 174 9.69 4.91 -9.61
N LYS A 175 9.90 6.23 -9.73
CA LYS A 175 11.24 6.82 -9.67
C LYS A 175 11.94 6.49 -8.34
N GLN A 176 11.23 6.58 -7.23
CA GLN A 176 11.76 6.24 -5.91
C GLN A 176 12.03 4.73 -5.77
N LEU A 177 11.16 3.87 -6.30
CA LEU A 177 11.38 2.42 -6.36
C LEU A 177 12.70 2.08 -7.08
N HIS A 178 12.92 2.66 -8.25
CA HIS A 178 14.13 2.43 -9.03
C HIS A 178 15.38 3.01 -8.36
N ALA A 179 15.27 4.15 -7.67
CA ALA A 179 16.40 4.77 -6.98
C ALA A 179 16.85 3.94 -5.77
N ILE A 180 15.90 3.34 -5.03
CA ILE A 180 16.22 2.61 -3.80
C ILE A 180 16.61 1.15 -4.04
N GLU A 181 16.11 0.52 -5.11
CA GLU A 181 16.43 -0.88 -5.48
C GLU A 181 17.92 -1.19 -5.38
N PRO A 182 18.83 -0.49 -6.09
CA PRO A 182 20.22 -0.91 -6.11
C PRO A 182 20.84 -0.85 -4.72
N VAL A 183 20.46 0.11 -3.90
CA VAL A 183 20.98 0.29 -2.54
C VAL A 183 20.52 -0.83 -1.60
N VAL A 184 19.24 -1.19 -1.69
CA VAL A 184 18.65 -2.25 -0.87
C VAL A 184 19.21 -3.62 -1.26
N THR A 185 19.40 -3.86 -2.55
CA THR A 185 20.04 -5.08 -3.06
C THR A 185 21.44 -5.26 -2.45
N ARG A 186 22.31 -4.25 -2.55
CA ARG A 186 23.68 -4.33 -1.96
C ARG A 186 23.63 -4.49 -0.44
N PHE A 187 22.74 -3.77 0.25
CA PHE A 187 22.55 -3.95 1.68
C PHE A 187 22.27 -5.42 2.03
N PHE A 188 21.41 -6.09 1.27
CA PHE A 188 21.07 -7.48 1.54
C PHE A 188 22.09 -8.52 1.06
N GLU A 189 23.02 -8.14 0.19
CA GLU A 189 24.17 -8.95 -0.24
C GLU A 189 25.29 -8.89 0.81
N ASP A 190 25.59 -7.69 1.33
CA ASP A 190 26.79 -7.44 2.15
C ASP A 190 26.48 -7.30 3.65
N VAL A 191 25.21 -7.15 4.05
CA VAL A 191 24.82 -6.93 5.45
C VAL A 191 23.95 -8.07 5.98
N MET A 192 24.43 -8.74 7.02
CA MET A 192 23.64 -9.71 7.79
C MET A 192 22.64 -8.97 8.71
N VAL A 193 21.35 -8.92 8.34
CA VAL A 193 20.35 -8.19 9.15
C VAL A 193 20.24 -8.71 10.59
N MET A 194 20.30 -10.03 10.78
CA MET A 194 20.21 -10.67 12.09
C MET A 194 21.58 -10.72 12.78
N ASP A 195 22.12 -9.55 13.09
CA ASP A 195 23.39 -9.40 13.82
C ASP A 195 23.26 -9.90 15.28
N GLU A 196 24.39 -10.32 15.87
CA GLU A 196 24.48 -10.66 17.29
C GLU A 196 24.34 -9.42 18.18
N ASP A 197 24.81 -8.26 17.70
CA ASP A 197 24.63 -6.97 18.36
C ASP A 197 23.16 -6.52 18.23
N PRO A 198 22.41 -6.44 19.35
CA PRO A 198 20.99 -6.09 19.32
C PRO A 198 20.75 -4.67 18.79
N VAL A 199 21.70 -3.75 18.94
CA VAL A 199 21.56 -2.37 18.45
C VAL A 199 21.65 -2.34 16.92
N LYS A 200 22.65 -3.03 16.35
CA LYS A 200 22.79 -3.15 14.89
C LYS A 200 21.60 -3.88 14.27
N CYS A 201 21.22 -5.01 14.85
CA CYS A 201 20.04 -5.79 14.44
C CYS A 201 18.79 -4.91 14.42
N GLY A 202 18.55 -4.16 15.50
CA GLY A 202 17.39 -3.27 15.62
C GLY A 202 17.37 -2.14 14.60
N ASN A 203 18.53 -1.51 14.33
CA ASN A 203 18.65 -0.46 13.31
C ASN A 203 18.44 -1.00 11.89
N ARG A 204 19.03 -2.16 11.56
CA ARG A 204 18.88 -2.79 10.24
C ARG A 204 17.42 -3.17 9.96
N LEU A 205 16.74 -3.73 10.97
CA LEU A 205 15.30 -4.01 10.90
C LEU A 205 14.45 -2.74 10.80
N TRP A 206 14.88 -1.64 11.45
CA TRP A 206 14.23 -0.34 11.32
C TRP A 206 14.33 0.21 9.88
N LEU A 207 15.50 0.15 9.23
CA LEU A 207 15.63 0.55 7.82
C LEU A 207 14.67 -0.25 6.92
N CYS A 208 14.59 -1.56 7.14
CA CYS A 208 13.68 -2.43 6.42
C CYS A 208 12.21 -2.10 6.68
N SER A 209 11.84 -1.78 7.93
CA SER A 209 10.46 -1.41 8.27
C SER A 209 10.04 -0.09 7.66
N GLN A 210 10.90 0.93 7.67
CA GLN A 210 10.59 2.23 7.05
C GLN A 210 10.33 2.09 5.54
N LEU A 211 11.13 1.27 4.85
CA LEU A 211 10.92 0.99 3.44
C LEU A 211 9.59 0.25 3.20
N ALA A 212 9.32 -0.78 4.01
CA ALA A 212 8.10 -1.57 3.91
C ALA A 212 6.84 -0.73 4.18
N GLU A 213 6.87 0.14 5.19
CA GLU A 213 5.78 1.05 5.52
C GLU A 213 5.54 2.08 4.41
N TRP A 214 6.60 2.65 3.84
CA TRP A 214 6.47 3.56 2.71
C TRP A 214 5.85 2.88 1.50
N SER A 215 6.38 1.73 1.07
CA SER A 215 5.80 1.02 -0.06
C SER A 215 4.35 0.64 0.24
N GLY A 216 4.11 0.08 1.42
CA GLY A 216 2.79 -0.34 1.88
C GLY A 216 1.76 0.78 1.81
N ARG A 217 2.12 2.04 2.12
CA ARG A 217 1.21 3.21 2.01
C ARG A 217 0.65 3.45 0.61
N HIS A 218 1.34 3.01 -0.43
CA HIS A 218 0.94 3.21 -1.81
C HIS A 218 0.46 1.91 -2.46
N LEU A 219 1.19 0.82 -2.25
CA LEU A 219 1.08 -0.44 -2.96
C LEU A 219 1.64 -1.61 -2.12
N ASP A 220 0.83 -2.66 -1.90
CA ASP A 220 1.31 -3.89 -1.29
C ASP A 220 2.02 -4.76 -2.33
N LEU A 221 3.32 -4.51 -2.50
CA LEU A 221 4.16 -5.21 -3.47
C LEU A 221 4.27 -6.72 -3.22
N ARG A 222 3.90 -7.22 -2.04
CA ARG A 222 3.89 -8.67 -1.75
C ARG A 222 2.80 -9.41 -2.52
N ALA A 223 1.79 -8.70 -3.01
CA ALA A 223 0.75 -9.29 -3.83
C ALA A 223 1.19 -9.53 -5.28
N ILE A 224 2.22 -8.82 -5.76
CA ILE A 224 2.74 -8.93 -7.13
C ILE A 224 3.48 -10.26 -7.31
N VAL A 225 3.16 -10.98 -8.39
CA VAL A 225 3.77 -12.27 -8.72
C VAL A 225 4.51 -12.14 -10.05
N PHE A 226 5.75 -12.63 -10.10
CA PHE A 226 6.49 -12.80 -11.35
C PHE A 226 6.60 -14.28 -11.70
N ALA A 227 6.62 -14.57 -12.99
CA ALA A 227 6.82 -15.91 -13.54
C ALA A 227 8.31 -16.26 -13.60
#